data_AF-A0A212CN26-F1
#
_entry.id   AF-A0A212CN26-F1
#
_cell.length_a   1.000
_cell.length_b   1.000
_cell.length_c   1.000
_cell.angle_alpha   90.00
_cell.angle_beta   90.00
_cell.angle_gamma   90.00
#
_symmetry.space_group_name_H-M   'P 1'
#
loop_
_entity.id
_entity.type
_entity.pdbx_description
1 polymer ?
#
loop_
_entity_poly.entity_id
_entity_poly.type
_entity_poly.pdbx_seq_one_letter_code
_entity_poly.pdbx_strand_id
1 'polypeptide(L)'
;LPCDPTFILGCAPCNVICSIIFQNRFDYKDPILLDLMEKLNENVRILSSPWVQVCNNFPALIDYLPGSHNKVLKNVADLKSYVLEKAMEHKASLDINNPRDYIDCFLIRME
;
A
#
# COMPACT_ATOMS: atom_id res chain seq x y z
N LEU A 1 -8.60 -15.71 25.45
CA LEU A 1 -7.30 -15.03 25.69
C LEU A 1 -7.38 -13.60 25.17
N PRO A 2 -6.61 -12.65 25.70
CA PRO A 2 -6.46 -11.34 25.06
C PRO A 2 -5.84 -11.51 23.67
N CYS A 3 -6.40 -10.83 22.67
CA CYS A 3 -5.89 -10.78 21.31
C CYS A 3 -5.55 -9.33 20.96
N ASP A 4 -4.46 -9.12 20.21
CA ASP A 4 -4.14 -7.83 19.62
C ASP A 4 -5.08 -7.57 18.43
N PRO A 5 -5.95 -6.54 18.49
CA PRO A 5 -6.94 -6.29 17.45
C PRO A 5 -6.35 -5.56 16.23
N THR A 6 -5.13 -5.02 16.30
CA THR A 6 -4.55 -4.10 15.31
C THR A 6 -4.61 -4.67 13.90
N PHE A 7 -4.16 -5.91 13.71
CA PHE A 7 -4.16 -6.57 12.41
C PHE A 7 -5.56 -7.03 11.99
N ILE A 8 -6.33 -7.60 12.91
CA ILE A 8 -7.68 -8.13 12.59
C ILE A 8 -8.60 -7.01 12.11
N LEU A 9 -8.57 -5.86 12.78
CA LEU A 9 -9.37 -4.69 12.41
C LEU A 9 -8.83 -4.00 11.16
N GLY A 10 -7.52 -4.02 10.92
CA GLY A 10 -6.91 -3.42 9.73
C GLY A 10 -7.04 -4.27 8.46
N CYS A 11 -7.03 -5.59 8.57
CA CYS A 11 -7.17 -6.50 7.43
C CYS A 11 -8.52 -6.37 6.73
N ALA A 12 -9.60 -6.06 7.46
CA ALA A 12 -10.93 -5.93 6.88
C ALA A 12 -11.05 -4.78 5.86
N PRO A 13 -10.75 -3.50 6.19
CA PRO A 13 -10.78 -2.42 5.22
C PRO A 13 -9.71 -2.58 4.14
N CYS A 14 -8.54 -3.15 4.48
CA CYS A 14 -7.51 -3.45 3.49
C CYS A 14 -8.04 -4.42 2.42
N ASN A 15 -8.70 -5.51 2.83
CA ASN A 15 -9.32 -6.45 1.91
C ASN A 15 -10.43 -5.83 1.06
N VAL A 16 -11.22 -4.90 1.60
CA VAL A 16 -12.22 -4.16 0.80
C VAL A 16 -11.53 -3.41 -0.34
N ILE A 17 -10.48 -2.63 -0.03
CA ILE A 17 -9.73 -1.90 -1.07
C ILE A 17 -9.04 -2.86 -2.04
N CYS A 18 -8.39 -3.92 -1.56
CA CYS A 18 -7.75 -4.92 -2.42
C CYS A 18 -8.75 -5.60 -3.37
N SER A 19 -9.98 -5.84 -2.92
CA SER A 19 -11.03 -6.42 -3.77
C SER A 19 -11.49 -5.46 -4.87
N ILE A 20 -11.42 -4.14 -4.63
CA ILE A 20 -11.77 -3.12 -5.62
C ILE A 20 -10.62 -2.91 -6.60
N ILE A 21 -9.37 -2.94 -6.12
CA ILE A 21 -8.20 -2.62 -6.94
C ILE A 21 -7.71 -3.83 -7.76
N PHE A 22 -7.71 -5.03 -7.17
CA PHE A 22 -7.05 -6.22 -7.74
C PHE A 22 -8.01 -7.40 -7.94
N GLN A 23 -9.32 -7.19 -7.74
CA GLN A 23 -10.33 -8.24 -7.68
C GLN A 23 -9.99 -9.39 -6.71
N ASN A 24 -9.16 -9.11 -5.69
CA ASN A 24 -8.59 -10.13 -4.81
C ASN A 24 -8.94 -9.90 -3.34
N ARG A 25 -9.26 -10.98 -2.64
CA ARG A 25 -9.51 -10.99 -1.20
C ARG A 25 -8.56 -11.98 -0.53
N PHE A 26 -7.68 -11.44 0.29
CA PHE A 26 -6.65 -12.21 0.99
C PHE A 26 -7.21 -12.88 2.25
N ASP A 27 -6.66 -14.06 2.57
CA ASP A 27 -6.83 -14.64 3.89
C ASP A 27 -6.16 -13.74 4.96
N TYR A 28 -6.70 -13.73 6.17
CA TYR A 28 -6.17 -12.86 7.24
C TYR A 28 -4.78 -13.31 7.72
N LYS A 29 -4.37 -14.54 7.37
CA LYS A 29 -3.03 -15.09 7.62
C LYS A 29 -2.14 -15.06 6.37
N ASP A 30 -2.62 -14.46 5.28
CA ASP A 30 -1.84 -14.35 4.06
C ASP A 30 -0.60 -13.46 4.31
N PRO A 31 0.61 -13.94 3.99
CA PRO A 31 1.84 -13.21 4.30
C PRO A 31 1.97 -11.90 3.52
N ILE A 32 1.40 -11.79 2.31
CA ILE A 32 1.42 -10.57 1.51
C ILE A 32 0.52 -9.52 2.16
N LEU A 33 -0.68 -9.91 2.60
CA LEU A 33 -1.58 -9.00 3.32
C LEU A 33 -0.95 -8.51 4.62
N LEU A 34 -0.33 -9.42 5.39
CA LEU A 34 0.30 -9.07 6.66
C LEU A 34 1.49 -8.12 6.48
N ASP A 35 2.35 -8.36 5.48
CA ASP A 35 3.47 -7.46 5.12
C ASP A 35 2.96 -6.09 4.67
N LEU A 36 1.90 -6.04 3.84
CA LEU A 36 1.26 -4.79 3.43
C LEU A 36 0.74 -4.01 4.65
N MET A 37 0.04 -4.69 5.54
CA MET A 37 -0.52 -4.09 6.76
C MET A 37 0.58 -3.58 7.71
N GLU A 38 1.68 -4.32 7.85
CA GLU A 38 2.82 -3.91 8.67
C GLU A 38 3.46 -2.63 8.11
N LYS A 39 3.71 -2.58 6.80
CA LYS A 39 4.27 -1.40 6.11
C LYS A 39 3.34 -0.19 6.23
N LEU A 40 2.03 -0.37 6.07
CA LEU A 40 1.04 0.69 6.24
C LEU A 40 1.01 1.23 7.67
N ASN A 41 0.97 0.35 8.67
CA ASN A 41 0.99 0.74 10.08
C ASN A 41 2.29 1.46 10.44
N GLU A 42 3.43 0.98 9.94
CA GLU A 42 4.71 1.63 10.15
C GLU A 42 4.76 3.02 9.51
N ASN A 43 4.26 3.17 8.28
CA ASN A 43 4.18 4.46 7.61
C ASN A 43 3.31 5.43 8.40
N VAL A 44 2.12 5.01 8.85
CA VAL A 44 1.24 5.86 9.67
C VAL A 44 1.94 6.28 10.96
N ARG A 45 2.63 5.36 11.64
CA ARG A 45 3.39 5.67 12.87
C ARG A 45 4.50 6.69 12.60
N ILE A 46 5.27 6.52 11.53
CA ILE A 46 6.38 7.42 11.19
C ILE A 46 5.84 8.79 10.76
N LEU A 47 4.85 8.83 9.87
CA LEU A 47 4.26 10.08 9.37
C LEU A 47 3.58 10.88 10.48
N SER A 48 3.08 10.21 11.51
CA SER A 48 2.51 10.86 12.69
C SER A 48 3.56 11.31 13.72
N SER A 49 4.84 11.02 13.51
CA SER A 49 5.89 11.37 14.46
C SER A 49 6.19 12.89 14.47
N PRO A 50 6.60 13.46 15.62
CA PRO A 50 7.02 14.86 15.68
C PRO A 50 8.17 15.19 14.72
N TRP A 51 9.05 14.22 14.45
CA TRP A 51 10.16 14.38 13.50
C TRP A 51 9.65 14.72 12.09
N VAL A 52 8.64 14.00 11.60
CA VAL A 52 8.05 14.28 10.28
C VAL A 52 7.38 15.65 10.26
N GLN A 53 6.78 16.10 11.37
CA GLN A 53 6.21 17.45 11.45
C GLN A 53 7.30 18.53 11.35
N VAL A 54 8.46 18.33 11.98
CA VAL A 54 9.62 19.22 11.84
C VAL A 54 10.12 19.22 10.40
N CYS A 55 10.31 18.05 9.80
CA CYS A 55 10.71 17.89 8.41
C CYS A 55 9.74 18.56 7.43
N ASN A 56 8.42 18.50 7.66
CA ASN A 56 7.43 19.17 6.82
C ASN A 56 7.53 20.70 6.88
N ASN A 57 7.86 21.26 8.05
CA ASN A 57 8.06 22.70 8.22
C ASN A 57 9.40 23.18 7.66
N PHE A 58 10.41 22.29 7.59
CA PHE A 58 11.74 22.58 7.09
C PHE A 58 12.19 21.48 6.10
N PRO A 59 11.68 21.50 4.85
CA PRO A 59 11.87 20.41 3.89
C PRO A 59 13.34 20.10 3.61
N ALA A 60 14.21 21.12 3.61
CA ALA A 60 15.65 20.95 3.41
C ALA A 60 16.28 19.97 4.41
N LEU A 61 15.74 19.83 5.63
CA LEU A 61 16.26 18.88 6.62
C LEU A 61 16.09 17.42 6.18
N ILE A 62 15.09 17.11 5.35
CA ILE A 62 14.87 15.76 4.82
C ILE A 62 16.04 15.33 3.94
N ASP A 63 16.58 16.26 3.14
CA ASP A 63 17.64 15.95 2.17
C ASP A 63 19.02 15.76 2.83
N TYR A 64 19.22 16.33 4.01
CA TYR A 64 20.54 16.34 4.68
C TYR A 64 20.64 15.41 5.89
N LEU A 65 19.54 15.04 6.53
CA LEU A 65 19.57 14.25 7.77
C LEU A 65 19.04 12.84 7.56
N PRO A 66 19.75 11.78 8.00
CA PRO A 66 19.19 10.44 7.99
C PRO A 66 17.99 10.38 8.96
N GLY A 67 16.89 9.76 8.53
CA GLY A 67 15.71 9.68 9.39
C GLY A 67 14.72 8.59 9.00
N SER A 68 13.65 8.51 9.80
CA SER A 68 12.56 7.55 9.61
C SER A 68 11.82 7.72 8.28
N HIS A 69 11.92 8.90 7.63
CA HIS A 69 11.38 9.12 6.28
C HIS A 69 12.00 8.16 5.25
N ASN A 70 13.26 7.73 5.40
CA ASN A 70 13.88 6.76 4.49
C ASN A 70 13.15 5.42 4.52
N LYS A 71 12.64 5.04 5.70
CA LYS A 71 11.85 3.82 5.84
C LYS A 71 10.49 3.94 5.16
N VAL A 72 9.85 5.11 5.24
CA VAL A 72 8.61 5.40 4.49
C VAL A 72 8.86 5.33 3.00
N LEU A 73 9.93 5.94 2.50
CA LEU A 73 10.30 5.89 1.08
C LEU A 73 10.52 4.46 0.60
N LYS A 74 11.21 3.63 1.39
CA LYS A 74 11.36 2.20 1.10
C LYS A 74 10.02 1.47 1.06
N ASN A 75 9.19 1.63 2.09
CA ASN A 75 7.88 0.97 2.16
C ASN A 75 6.97 1.38 0.99
N VAL A 76 7.02 2.65 0.57
CA VAL A 76 6.31 3.15 -0.62
C VAL A 76 6.86 2.56 -1.92
N ALA A 77 8.19 2.43 -2.05
CA ALA A 77 8.79 1.80 -3.22
C ALA A 77 8.42 0.32 -3.34
N ASP A 78 8.39 -0.42 -2.23
CA ASP A 78 7.97 -1.82 -2.17
C ASP A 78 6.49 -1.95 -2.60
N LEU A 79 5.60 -1.10 -2.06
CA LEU A 79 4.19 -1.09 -2.43
C LEU A 79 3.97 -0.74 -3.91
N LYS A 80 4.71 0.26 -4.43
CA LYS A 80 4.65 0.62 -5.85
C LYS A 80 5.07 -0.54 -6.74
N SER A 81 6.11 -1.27 -6.35
CA SER A 81 6.60 -2.43 -7.09
C SER A 81 5.55 -3.54 -7.14
N TYR A 82 4.90 -3.81 -6.01
CA TYR A 82 3.79 -4.76 -5.93
C TYR A 82 2.59 -4.37 -6.82
N VAL A 83 2.17 -3.10 -6.76
CA VAL A 83 1.07 -2.60 -7.61
C VAL A 83 1.45 -2.68 -9.09
N LEU A 84 2.71 -2.38 -9.44
CA LEU A 84 3.19 -2.46 -10.81
C LEU A 84 3.17 -3.90 -11.34
N GLU A 85 3.60 -4.87 -10.54
CA GLU A 85 3.52 -6.30 -10.87
C GLU A 85 2.06 -6.69 -11.16
N LYS A 86 1.13 -6.29 -10.29
CA LYS A 86 -0.30 -6.53 -10.52
C LYS A 86 -0.84 -5.84 -11.75
N ALA A 87 -0.43 -4.60 -12.03
CA ALA A 87 -0.82 -3.91 -13.25
C ALA A 87 -0.32 -4.61 -14.52
N MET A 88 0.88 -5.20 -14.48
CA MET A 88 1.42 -5.99 -15.59
C MET A 88 0.65 -7.30 -15.80
N GLU A 89 0.30 -8.02 -14.73
CA GLU A 89 -0.56 -9.21 -14.80
C GLU A 89 -1.93 -8.88 -15.43
N HIS A 90 -2.52 -7.75 -15.03
CA HIS A 90 -3.80 -7.30 -15.55
C HIS A 90 -3.71 -6.94 -17.03
N LYS A 91 -2.67 -6.17 -17.42
CA LYS A 91 -2.41 -5.81 -18.82
C LYS A 91 -2.22 -7.03 -19.72
N ALA A 92 -1.56 -8.07 -19.23
CA ALA A 92 -1.35 -9.30 -20.01
C ALA A 92 -2.64 -10.11 -20.26
N SER A 93 -3.67 -9.91 -19.44
CA SER A 93 -4.93 -10.65 -19.46
C SER A 93 -6.15 -9.74 -19.64
N LEU A 94 -5.94 -8.51 -20.13
CA LEU A 94 -6.97 -7.48 -20.23
C LEU A 94 -8.03 -7.83 -21.28
N ASP A 95 -9.29 -7.80 -20.89
CA ASP A 95 -10.44 -7.84 -21.80
C ASP A 95 -11.20 -6.51 -21.72
N ILE A 96 -11.12 -5.73 -22.80
CA ILE A 96 -11.75 -4.40 -22.90
C ILE A 96 -13.28 -4.49 -22.72
N ASN A 97 -13.89 -5.60 -23.11
CA ASN A 97 -15.34 -5.77 -23.02
C ASN A 97 -15.80 -6.20 -21.62
N ASN A 98 -14.89 -6.64 -20.75
CA ASN A 98 -15.19 -7.16 -19.43
C ASN A 98 -14.12 -6.76 -18.40
N PRO A 99 -14.06 -5.48 -18.00
CA PRO A 99 -13.12 -5.01 -16.99
C PRO A 99 -13.41 -5.64 -15.63
N ARG A 100 -12.38 -6.23 -15.02
CA ARG A 100 -12.49 -6.98 -13.75
C ARG A 100 -12.52 -6.09 -12.52
N ASP A 101 -11.67 -5.07 -12.52
CA ASP A 101 -11.44 -4.21 -11.36
C ASP A 101 -10.94 -2.82 -11.78
N TYR A 102 -10.51 -2.04 -10.78
CA TYR A 102 -10.03 -0.69 -11.00
C TYR A 102 -8.80 -0.64 -11.93
N ILE A 103 -7.89 -1.62 -11.86
CA ILE A 103 -6.69 -1.63 -12.70
C ILE A 103 -7.08 -1.81 -14.16
N ASP A 104 -7.97 -2.74 -14.48
CA ASP A 104 -8.47 -2.93 -15.85
C ASP A 104 -9.15 -1.65 -16.36
N CYS A 105 -10.04 -1.06 -15.56
CA CYS A 105 -10.70 0.20 -15.90
C CYS A 105 -9.69 1.33 -16.18
N PHE A 106 -8.63 1.40 -15.37
CA PHE A 106 -7.59 2.40 -15.53
C PHE A 106 -6.74 2.17 -16.78
N LEU A 107 -6.36 0.92 -17.07
CA LEU A 107 -5.61 0.53 -18.25
C LEU A 107 -6.39 0.86 -19.54
N ILE A 108 -7.67 0.50 -19.60
CA ILE A 108 -8.55 0.80 -20.76
C ILE A 108 -8.65 2.31 -21.00
N ARG A 109 -8.69 3.12 -19.94
CA ARG A 109 -8.77 4.58 -20.07
C ARG A 109 -7.45 5.23 -20.50
N MET A 110 -6.30 4.57 -20.31
CA MET A 110 -5.00 5.10 -20.73
C MET A 110 -4.69 4.86 -22.21
N GLU A 111 -5.36 3.89 -22.83
CA GLU A 111 -5.32 3.65 -24.29
C GLU A 111 -6.17 4.67 -25.04
#